data_AF-A0A812MER6-F1
#
_entry.id   AF-A0A812MER6-F1
#
_cell.length_a   1.000
_cell.length_b   1.000
_cell.length_c   1.000
_cell.angle_alpha   90.00
_cell.angle_beta   90.00
_cell.angle_gamma   90.00
#
_symmetry.space_group_name_H-M   'P 1'
#
loop_
_entity.id
_entity.type
_entity.pdbx_description
1 polymer ?
#
loop_
_entity_poly.entity_id
_entity_poly.type
_entity_poly.pdbx_seq_one_letter_code
_entity_poly.pdbx_strand_id
1 'polypeptide(L)'
;MLDPWDAAFQHELQLQREREEVAALDREPTEDESDSIPSTQYSEYWWSEDLLLALASAGVGLPMLDTVGVVSCCTGCCAEGEVMKALQIPYEIFSASETEASFREFVSANQGSAVHCMHDSLQSQLAAAPNIPAGKAVRLLMAGSPCDPFSVVRPKRFQEGSVDSHGLTQVTMQYIVRALLAFRPHVSILEQVEGFVKPISEHDPSTPLDRPEQ
;
A
#
# COMPACT_ATOMS: atom_id res chain seq x y z
N MET A 1 -23.86 9.29 -21.32
CA MET A 1 -22.76 10.00 -20.67
C MET A 1 -21.94 8.94 -19.99
N LEU A 2 -20.66 8.79 -20.35
CA LEU A 2 -19.74 7.95 -19.59
C LEU A 2 -19.62 8.53 -18.19
N ASP A 3 -19.46 7.65 -17.19
CA ASP A 3 -19.15 8.05 -15.83
C ASP A 3 -17.86 8.91 -15.85
N PRO A 4 -17.83 10.10 -15.22
CA PRO A 4 -16.59 10.88 -15.06
C PRO A 4 -15.40 10.03 -14.56
N TRP A 5 -15.67 9.00 -13.76
CA TRP A 5 -14.67 8.06 -13.29
C TRP A 5 -14.10 7.16 -14.38
N ASP A 6 -14.93 6.69 -15.32
CA ASP A 6 -14.46 5.92 -16.47
C ASP A 6 -13.52 6.75 -17.34
N ALA A 7 -13.83 8.03 -17.56
CA ALA A 7 -12.99 8.91 -18.37
C ALA A 7 -11.60 9.16 -17.73
N ALA A 8 -11.56 9.44 -16.42
CA ALA A 8 -10.30 9.63 -15.71
C ALA A 8 -9.46 8.34 -15.68
N PHE A 9 -10.10 7.18 -15.45
CA PHE A 9 -9.41 5.90 -15.45
C PHE A 9 -8.85 5.52 -16.82
N GLN A 10 -9.60 5.75 -17.90
CA GLN A 10 -9.11 5.50 -19.27
C GLN A 10 -7.96 6.43 -19.64
N HIS A 11 -7.97 7.68 -19.18
CA HIS A 11 -6.88 8.63 -19.39
C HIS A 11 -5.58 8.16 -18.72
N GLU A 12 -5.65 7.73 -17.46
CA GLU A 12 -4.49 7.18 -16.73
C GLU A 12 -3.96 5.91 -17.41
N LEU A 13 -4.84 5.01 -17.85
CA LEU A 13 -4.46 3.80 -18.57
C LEU A 13 -3.74 4.10 -19.89
N GLN A 14 -4.13 5.18 -20.57
CA GLN A 14 -3.46 5.62 -21.77
C GLN A 14 -2.08 6.21 -21.47
N LEU A 15 -1.96 7.06 -20.44
CA LEU A 15 -0.66 7.58 -20.01
C LEU A 15 0.32 6.46 -19.61
N GLN A 16 -0.18 5.41 -18.94
CA GLN A 16 0.66 4.24 -18.61
C GLN A 16 1.16 3.52 -19.86
N ARG A 17 0.31 3.29 -20.86
CA ARG A 17 0.72 2.68 -22.14
C ARG A 17 1.75 3.53 -22.87
N GLU A 18 1.54 4.84 -22.93
CA GLU A 18 2.50 5.77 -23.56
C GLU A 18 3.86 5.74 -22.86
N ARG A 19 3.88 5.65 -21.52
CA ARG A 19 5.11 5.47 -20.74
C ARG A 19 5.80 4.13 -21.01
N GLU A 20 5.03 3.04 -21.10
CA GLU A 20 5.56 1.71 -21.44
C GLU A 20 6.14 1.68 -22.86
N GLU A 21 5.49 2.33 -23.83
CA GLU A 21 5.98 2.47 -25.20
C GLU A 21 7.28 3.26 -25.27
N VAL A 22 7.38 4.39 -24.56
CA VAL A 22 8.63 5.18 -24.47
C VAL A 22 9.74 4.36 -23.81
N ALA A 23 9.45 3.69 -22.68
CA ALA A 23 10.43 2.85 -22.00
C ALA A 23 10.90 1.65 -22.85
N ALA A 24 10.03 1.13 -23.73
CA ALA A 24 10.38 0.07 -24.68
C ALA A 24 11.28 0.57 -25.81
N LEU A 25 11.13 1.82 -26.24
CA LEU A 25 11.99 2.45 -27.25
C LEU A 25 13.40 2.75 -26.74
N ASP A 26 13.54 3.06 -25.45
CA ASP A 26 14.84 3.31 -24.81
C ASP A 26 15.64 2.04 -24.48
N ARG A 27 15.05 0.84 -24.63
CA ARG A 27 15.79 -0.43 -24.58
C ARG A 27 16.50 -0.70 -25.90
N GLU A 28 17.57 0.04 -26.19
CA GLU A 28 18.55 -0.49 -27.13
C GLU A 28 19.25 -1.71 -26.50
N PRO A 29 19.45 -2.82 -27.24
CA PRO A 29 20.18 -3.98 -26.74
C PRO A 29 21.66 -3.62 -26.65
N THR A 30 22.10 -3.06 -25.52
CA THR A 30 23.53 -2.84 -25.25
C THR A 30 24.14 -4.11 -24.67
N GLU A 31 25.05 -4.75 -25.42
CA GLU A 31 25.77 -5.98 -25.06
C GLU A 31 26.81 -5.83 -23.93
N ASP A 32 26.80 -4.73 -23.16
CA ASP A 32 27.74 -4.51 -22.05
C ASP A 32 26.99 -4.12 -20.76
N GLU A 33 26.55 -5.12 -20.00
CA GLU A 33 26.01 -4.95 -18.64
C GLU A 33 27.16 -4.78 -17.64
N SER A 34 27.65 -3.54 -17.47
CA SER A 34 28.27 -3.13 -16.22
C SER A 34 27.26 -2.35 -15.39
N ASP A 35 26.83 -2.95 -14.28
CA ASP A 35 25.80 -2.56 -13.32
C ASP A 35 25.84 -1.09 -12.88
N SER A 36 25.26 -0.20 -13.67
CA SER A 36 24.74 1.06 -13.15
C SER A 36 23.37 1.29 -13.77
N ILE A 37 22.33 0.91 -13.01
CA ILE A 37 20.96 1.29 -13.31
C ILE A 37 20.96 2.83 -13.38
N PRO A 38 20.67 3.45 -14.54
CA PRO A 38 20.53 4.89 -14.60
C PRO A 38 19.46 5.25 -13.59
N SER A 39 19.75 6.21 -12.70
CA SER A 39 18.70 6.80 -11.86
C SER A 39 17.75 7.53 -12.81
N THR A 40 16.80 6.79 -13.40
CA THR A 40 15.68 7.37 -14.11
C THR A 40 15.06 8.32 -13.12
N GLN A 41 15.15 9.61 -13.42
CA GLN A 41 14.32 10.63 -12.80
C GLN A 41 12.89 10.16 -13.01
N TYR A 42 12.34 9.46 -12.03
CA TYR A 42 10.91 9.26 -11.95
C TYR A 42 10.35 10.67 -11.98
N SER A 43 9.75 11.06 -13.10
CA SER A 43 9.04 12.32 -13.16
C SER A 43 8.09 12.31 -11.98
N GLU A 44 8.10 13.38 -11.17
CA GLU A 44 7.27 13.60 -9.99
C GLU A 44 5.76 13.69 -10.35
N TYR A 45 5.33 13.02 -11.42
CA TYR A 45 3.95 12.81 -11.79
C TYR A 45 3.31 11.90 -10.76
N TRP A 46 2.76 12.54 -9.74
CA TRP A 46 1.85 11.90 -8.84
C TRP A 46 0.44 12.02 -9.40
N TRP A 47 -0.22 10.88 -9.50
CA TRP A 47 -1.62 10.70 -9.89
C TRP A 47 -2.61 11.55 -9.06
N SER A 48 -2.14 12.18 -7.98
CA SER A 48 -2.86 13.14 -7.14
C SER A 48 -3.41 14.33 -7.91
N GLU A 49 -2.63 14.93 -8.80
CA GLU A 49 -3.06 16.10 -9.58
C GLU A 49 -4.16 15.73 -10.58
N ASP A 50 -4.00 14.59 -11.26
CA ASP A 50 -4.99 14.06 -12.18
C ASP A 50 -6.31 13.72 -11.46
N LEU A 51 -6.23 13.17 -10.25
CA LEU A 51 -7.41 12.87 -9.44
C LEU A 51 -8.15 14.14 -9.00
N LEU A 52 -7.42 15.19 -8.59
CA LEU A 52 -8.02 16.48 -8.26
C LEU A 52 -8.70 17.13 -9.48
N LEU A 53 -8.04 17.09 -10.65
CA LEU A 53 -8.60 17.60 -11.90
C LEU A 53 -9.86 16.84 -12.30
N ALA A 54 -9.87 15.51 -12.15
CA ALA A 54 -11.03 14.67 -12.41
C ALA A 54 -12.20 15.01 -11.48
N LEU A 55 -11.96 15.12 -10.17
CA LEU A 55 -12.98 15.48 -9.18
C LEU A 55 -13.59 16.87 -9.46
N ALA A 56 -12.73 17.86 -9.75
CA ALA A 56 -13.16 19.20 -10.12
C ALA A 56 -14.02 19.20 -11.40
N SER A 57 -13.59 18.45 -12.42
CA SER A 57 -14.30 18.33 -13.71
C SER A 57 -15.66 17.65 -13.56
N ALA A 58 -15.79 16.72 -12.61
CA ALA A 58 -17.05 16.05 -12.28
C ALA A 58 -18.03 16.95 -11.50
N GLY A 59 -17.63 18.17 -11.11
CA GLY A 59 -18.44 19.07 -10.29
C GLY A 59 -18.65 18.55 -8.87
N VAL A 60 -17.83 17.59 -8.43
CA VAL A 60 -17.89 17.02 -7.08
C VAL A 60 -17.14 17.96 -6.15
N GLY A 61 -17.87 18.87 -5.51
CA GLY A 61 -17.33 19.59 -4.37
C GLY A 61 -16.99 18.60 -3.27
N LEU A 62 -15.76 18.62 -2.77
CA LEU A 62 -15.40 17.79 -1.62
C LEU A 62 -16.25 18.25 -0.43
N PRO A 63 -17.04 17.35 0.18
CA PRO A 63 -17.76 17.71 1.39
C PRO A 63 -16.76 18.17 2.46
N MET A 64 -17.16 19.07 3.35
CA MET A 64 -16.37 19.26 4.57
C MET A 64 -16.37 17.95 5.33
N LEU A 65 -15.23 17.27 5.32
CA LEU A 65 -15.03 16.02 6.03
C LEU A 65 -14.48 16.32 7.42
N ASP A 66 -14.98 15.59 8.42
CA ASP A 66 -14.29 15.47 9.69
C ASP A 66 -12.91 14.82 9.46
N THR A 67 -11.94 15.14 10.33
CA THR A 67 -10.62 14.51 10.29
C THR A 67 -10.73 12.98 10.38
N VAL A 68 -10.16 12.30 9.39
CA VAL A 68 -10.10 10.84 9.29
C VAL A 68 -8.95 10.32 10.16
N GLY A 69 -9.28 9.56 11.20
CA GLY A 69 -8.29 8.82 11.99
C GLY A 69 -7.82 7.56 11.25
N VAL A 70 -6.53 7.50 10.92
CA VAL A 70 -5.91 6.44 10.12
C VAL A 70 -4.96 5.61 10.99
N VAL A 71 -4.98 4.29 10.77
CA VAL A 71 -3.90 3.38 11.17
C VAL A 71 -3.28 2.82 9.91
N SER A 72 -1.96 2.90 9.80
CA SER A 72 -1.22 2.31 8.69
C SER A 72 -0.33 1.16 9.16
N CYS A 73 -0.42 0.02 8.49
CA CYS A 73 0.38 -1.16 8.78
C CYS A 73 1.30 -1.43 7.59
N CYS A 74 2.60 -1.62 7.84
CA CYS A 74 3.59 -1.79 6.78
C CYS A 74 3.59 -0.58 5.82
N THR A 75 3.83 0.60 6.37
CA THR A 75 3.53 1.89 5.73
C THR A 75 4.36 2.15 4.47
N GLY A 76 5.58 1.59 4.36
CA GLY A 76 6.53 1.92 3.30
C GLY A 76 6.75 3.43 3.21
N CYS A 77 6.49 4.01 2.05
CA CYS A 77 6.55 5.47 1.83
C CYS A 77 5.32 6.24 2.34
N CYS A 78 4.36 5.59 3.00
CA CYS A 78 3.09 6.16 3.47
C CYS A 78 2.26 6.75 2.31
N ALA A 79 2.01 5.94 1.28
CA ALA A 79 1.24 6.35 0.11
C ALA A 79 -0.17 6.82 0.50
N GLU A 80 -0.77 6.25 1.54
CA GLU A 80 -2.05 6.65 2.09
C GLU A 80 -2.09 8.08 2.61
N GLY A 81 -1.03 8.56 3.28
CA GLY A 81 -0.98 9.96 3.74
C GLY A 81 -0.93 10.92 2.57
N GLU A 82 -0.20 10.53 1.54
CA GLU A 82 -0.06 11.27 0.30
C GLU A 82 -1.36 11.34 -0.52
N VAL A 83 -2.10 10.24 -0.58
CA VAL A 83 -3.47 10.20 -1.13
C VAL A 83 -4.38 11.19 -0.42
N MET A 84 -4.33 11.22 0.92
CA MET A 84 -5.19 12.09 1.71
C MET A 84 -4.87 13.57 1.50
N LYS A 85 -3.57 13.93 1.44
CA LYS A 85 -3.13 15.31 1.10
C LYS A 85 -3.60 15.71 -0.30
N ALA A 86 -3.36 14.83 -1.27
CA ALA A 86 -3.77 15.02 -2.65
C ALA A 86 -5.27 15.30 -2.74
N LEU A 87 -6.08 14.49 -2.08
CA LEU A 87 -7.53 14.61 -2.06
C LEU A 87 -8.06 15.69 -1.12
N GLN A 88 -7.18 16.46 -0.46
CA GLN A 88 -7.55 17.44 0.56
C GLN A 88 -8.47 16.86 1.65
N ILE A 89 -8.32 15.57 1.95
CA ILE A 89 -9.06 14.90 3.02
C ILE A 89 -8.32 15.21 4.32
N PRO A 90 -8.94 15.87 5.31
CA PRO A 90 -8.31 16.08 6.60
C PRO A 90 -8.07 14.72 7.27
N TYR A 91 -6.84 14.44 7.71
CA TYR A 91 -6.48 13.15 8.29
C TYR A 91 -5.45 13.29 9.42
N GLU A 92 -5.41 12.29 10.28
CA GLU A 92 -4.37 12.06 11.29
C GLU A 92 -4.02 10.58 11.27
N ILE A 93 -2.73 10.26 11.25
CA ILE A 93 -2.23 8.89 11.37
C ILE A 93 -1.93 8.63 12.84
N PHE A 94 -2.83 7.95 13.54
CA PHE A 94 -2.66 7.65 14.95
C PHE A 94 -1.50 6.70 15.21
N SER A 95 -1.26 5.79 14.29
CA SER A 95 -0.20 4.80 14.40
C SER A 95 0.20 4.30 13.01
N ALA A 96 1.50 4.27 12.76
CA ALA A 96 2.11 3.67 11.57
C ALA A 96 3.23 2.70 11.98
N SER A 97 3.48 1.65 11.20
CA SER A 97 4.64 0.77 11.38
C SER A 97 5.45 0.60 10.11
N GLU A 98 6.77 0.65 10.24
CA GLU A 98 7.71 0.42 9.14
C GLU A 98 9.04 -0.11 9.69
N THR A 99 9.54 -1.21 9.12
CA THR A 99 10.77 -1.88 9.58
C THR A 99 12.03 -1.19 9.07
N GLU A 100 11.98 -0.60 7.88
CA GLU A 100 13.13 0.08 7.28
C GLU A 100 13.29 1.51 7.81
N ALA A 101 14.47 1.81 8.37
CA ALA A 101 14.74 3.09 9.00
C ALA A 101 14.64 4.27 8.01
N SER A 102 15.12 4.08 6.79
CA SER A 102 15.06 5.09 5.72
C SER A 102 13.62 5.46 5.37
N PHE A 103 12.70 4.51 5.35
CA PHE A 103 11.29 4.78 5.11
C PHE A 103 10.63 5.48 6.30
N ARG A 104 10.97 5.12 7.55
CA ARG A 104 10.50 5.88 8.72
C ARG A 104 10.94 7.35 8.69
N GLU A 105 12.20 7.59 8.32
CA GLU A 105 12.74 8.94 8.14
C GLU A 105 12.01 9.69 7.03
N PHE A 106 11.80 9.05 5.87
CA PHE A 106 11.04 9.60 4.76
C PHE A 106 9.61 10.00 5.17
N VAL A 107 8.89 9.10 5.86
CA VAL A 107 7.52 9.36 6.31
C VAL A 107 7.49 10.49 7.34
N SER A 108 8.44 10.54 8.26
CA SER A 108 8.53 11.62 9.25
C SER A 108 8.76 12.98 8.58
N ALA A 109 9.61 13.03 7.55
CA ALA A 109 9.89 14.25 6.80
C ALA A 109 8.69 14.73 5.97
N ASN A 110 7.94 13.80 5.36
CA ASN A 110 6.85 14.14 4.45
C ASN A 110 5.50 14.32 5.14
N GLN A 111 5.16 13.51 6.15
CA GLN A 111 3.87 13.58 6.84
C GLN A 111 3.88 14.57 8.02
N GLY A 112 5.07 14.95 8.52
CA GLY A 112 5.23 15.91 9.61
C GLY A 112 4.40 15.54 10.84
N SER A 113 3.60 16.48 11.32
CA SER A 113 2.76 16.30 12.52
C SER A 113 1.53 15.41 12.30
N ALA A 114 1.24 14.98 11.06
CA ALA A 114 0.10 14.10 10.81
C ALA A 114 0.30 12.71 11.41
N VAL A 115 1.55 12.24 11.59
CA VAL A 115 1.86 10.95 12.21
C VAL A 115 2.11 11.13 13.71
N HIS A 116 1.25 10.55 14.54
CA HIS A 116 1.37 10.64 15.99
C HIS A 116 2.39 9.66 16.56
N CYS A 117 2.44 8.44 16.01
CA CYS A 117 3.34 7.40 16.48
C CYS A 117 3.85 6.57 15.30
N MET A 118 5.17 6.52 15.15
CA MET A 118 5.87 5.69 14.17
C MET A 118 6.57 4.54 14.90
N HIS A 119 6.20 3.32 14.53
CA HIS A 119 6.70 2.08 15.13
C HIS A 119 7.72 1.41 14.20
N ASP A 120 8.71 0.73 14.78
CA ASP A 120 9.74 -0.03 14.06
C ASP A 120 9.27 -1.40 13.56
N SER A 121 8.07 -1.82 13.96
CA SER A 121 7.47 -3.10 13.59
C SER A 121 5.97 -3.06 13.82
N LEU A 122 5.24 -3.93 13.10
CA LEU A 122 3.80 -4.09 13.32
C LEU A 122 3.50 -4.65 14.72
N GLN A 123 4.40 -5.46 15.28
CA GLN A 123 4.27 -6.00 16.63
C GLN A 123 4.36 -4.89 17.69
N SER A 124 5.31 -3.96 17.57
CA SER A 124 5.40 -2.83 18.50
C SER A 124 4.22 -1.87 18.34
N GLN A 125 3.70 -1.69 17.12
CA GLN A 125 2.44 -1.00 16.87
C GLN A 125 1.25 -1.67 17.56
N LEU A 126 1.09 -3.00 17.44
CA LEU A 126 0.02 -3.75 18.08
C LEU A 126 0.07 -3.66 19.61
N ALA A 127 1.28 -3.70 20.19
CA ALA A 127 1.46 -3.55 21.63
C ALA A 127 1.00 -2.16 22.13
N ALA A 128 1.04 -1.14 21.26
CA ALA A 128 0.60 0.22 21.55
C ALA A 128 -0.86 0.49 21.15
N ALA A 129 -1.57 -0.46 20.54
CA ALA A 129 -2.94 -0.26 20.07
C ALA A 129 -3.93 0.31 21.12
N PRO A 130 -3.83 -0.02 22.42
CA PRO A 130 -4.68 0.61 23.45
C PRO A 130 -4.48 2.13 23.64
N ASN A 131 -3.45 2.73 23.03
CA ASN A 131 -3.06 4.13 23.24
C ASN A 131 -3.65 5.10 22.20
N ILE A 132 -4.66 4.69 21.42
CA ILE A 132 -5.40 5.63 20.55
C ILE A 132 -5.97 6.78 21.42
N PRO A 133 -5.84 8.05 21.01
CA PRO A 133 -6.31 9.18 21.82
C PRO A 133 -7.78 9.05 22.23
N ALA A 134 -8.07 9.34 23.49
CA ALA A 134 -9.43 9.23 24.02
C ALA A 134 -10.43 10.07 23.21
N GLY A 135 -11.57 9.47 22.86
CA GLY A 135 -12.61 10.12 22.06
C GLY A 135 -12.33 10.15 20.55
N LYS A 136 -11.17 9.66 20.09
CA LYS A 136 -10.90 9.44 18.66
C LYS A 136 -11.18 7.98 18.29
N ALA A 137 -11.71 7.77 17.10
CA ALA A 137 -11.98 6.44 16.54
C ALA A 137 -11.14 6.22 15.28
N VAL A 138 -10.61 5.01 15.11
CA VAL A 138 -9.95 4.62 13.86
C VAL A 138 -11.03 4.47 12.79
N ARG A 139 -11.03 5.37 11.81
CA ARG A 139 -11.99 5.37 10.70
C ARG A 139 -11.50 4.47 9.57
N LEU A 140 -10.19 4.48 9.34
CA LEU A 140 -9.55 3.76 8.25
C LEU A 140 -8.32 3.01 8.76
N LEU A 141 -8.20 1.75 8.37
CA LEU A 141 -6.96 0.99 8.47
C LEU A 141 -6.48 0.65 7.06
N MET A 142 -5.20 0.92 6.77
CA MET A 142 -4.58 0.53 5.51
C MET A 142 -3.42 -0.41 5.78
N ALA A 143 -3.28 -1.44 4.95
CA ALA A 143 -2.18 -2.38 5.05
C ALA A 143 -1.72 -2.84 3.66
N GLY A 144 -0.45 -2.57 3.35
CA GLY A 144 0.28 -3.19 2.24
C GLY A 144 1.29 -4.17 2.82
N SER A 145 0.85 -5.41 3.08
CA SER A 145 1.72 -6.37 3.77
C SER A 145 2.79 -6.94 2.84
N PRO A 146 3.93 -7.45 3.35
CA PRO A 146 5.02 -7.90 2.49
C PRO A 146 4.58 -8.95 1.47
N CYS A 147 4.92 -8.72 0.20
CA CYS A 147 4.45 -9.55 -0.91
C CYS A 147 5.34 -10.75 -1.23
N ASP A 148 6.61 -10.75 -0.81
CA ASP A 148 7.61 -11.79 -1.12
C ASP A 148 7.14 -13.24 -0.86
N PRO A 149 6.46 -13.57 0.26
CA PRO A 149 5.96 -14.93 0.48
C PRO A 149 4.97 -15.39 -0.60
N PHE A 150 4.26 -14.45 -1.21
CA PHE A 150 3.14 -14.71 -2.09
C PHE A 150 3.45 -14.42 -3.57
N SER A 151 4.49 -13.65 -3.84
CA SER A 151 4.87 -13.20 -5.17
C SER A 151 5.14 -14.35 -6.14
N VAL A 152 4.51 -14.28 -7.32
CA VAL A 152 4.69 -15.27 -8.40
C VAL A 152 6.07 -15.19 -9.06
N VAL A 153 6.75 -14.06 -8.90
CA VAL A 153 8.12 -13.89 -9.41
C VAL A 153 9.17 -14.50 -8.47
N ARG A 154 8.80 -14.91 -7.25
CA ARG A 154 9.74 -15.60 -6.35
C ARG A 154 9.97 -17.04 -6.86
N PRO A 155 11.22 -17.45 -7.19
CA PRO A 155 11.49 -18.76 -7.78
C PRO A 155 11.03 -19.97 -6.96
N LYS A 156 10.97 -19.81 -5.63
CA LYS A 156 10.56 -20.89 -4.70
C LYS A 156 9.08 -20.82 -4.30
N ARG A 157 8.28 -19.91 -4.88
CA ARG A 157 6.90 -19.66 -4.43
C ARG A 157 6.05 -20.92 -4.36
N PHE A 158 6.15 -21.80 -5.36
CA PHE A 158 5.32 -23.00 -5.49
C PHE A 158 5.99 -24.27 -4.93
N GLN A 159 7.18 -24.15 -4.32
CA GLN A 159 7.78 -25.26 -3.59
C GLN A 159 6.98 -25.54 -2.32
N GLU A 160 6.76 -26.83 -2.05
CA GLU A 160 6.01 -27.30 -0.87
C GLU A 160 6.53 -26.67 0.43
N GLY A 161 5.63 -26.11 1.24
CA GLY A 161 5.94 -25.42 2.50
C GLY A 161 6.68 -24.07 2.37
N SER A 162 7.04 -23.63 1.17
CA SER A 162 7.88 -22.43 1.00
C SER A 162 7.20 -21.15 1.46
N VAL A 163 5.89 -21.00 1.25
CA VAL A 163 5.10 -19.87 1.77
C VAL A 163 5.08 -19.90 3.30
N ASP A 164 4.69 -21.02 3.90
CA ASP A 164 4.52 -21.11 5.36
C ASP A 164 5.84 -20.94 6.12
N SER A 165 6.95 -21.40 5.56
CA SER A 165 8.28 -21.23 6.14
C SER A 165 8.85 -19.81 6.01
N HIS A 166 8.22 -18.94 5.21
CA HIS A 166 8.74 -17.59 4.97
C HIS A 166 8.49 -16.70 6.19
N GLY A 167 9.53 -16.02 6.68
CA GLY A 167 9.46 -15.23 7.92
C GLY A 167 8.41 -14.10 7.87
N LEU A 168 8.12 -13.58 6.68
CA LEU A 168 7.13 -12.51 6.49
C LEU A 168 5.68 -13.00 6.39
N THR A 169 5.43 -14.31 6.25
CA THR A 169 4.06 -14.84 6.16
C THR A 169 3.24 -14.54 7.41
N GLN A 170 3.88 -14.50 8.58
CA GLN A 170 3.19 -14.16 9.83
C GLN A 170 2.68 -12.72 9.86
N VAL A 171 3.37 -11.79 9.19
CA VAL A 171 2.96 -10.38 9.13
C VAL A 171 1.59 -10.29 8.48
N THR A 172 1.48 -10.84 7.27
CA THR A 172 0.24 -10.85 6.48
C THR A 172 -0.86 -11.68 7.14
N MET A 173 -0.54 -12.92 7.53
CA MET A 173 -1.57 -13.88 7.94
C MET A 173 -2.04 -13.72 9.39
N GLN A 174 -1.22 -13.13 10.28
CA GLN A 174 -1.54 -13.04 11.70
C GLN A 174 -1.59 -11.60 12.20
N TYR A 175 -0.56 -10.80 11.92
CA TYR A 175 -0.46 -9.48 12.52
C TYR A 175 -1.44 -8.47 11.92
N ILE A 176 -1.72 -8.53 10.62
CA ILE A 176 -2.77 -7.70 10.02
C ILE A 176 -4.15 -8.06 10.59
N VAL A 177 -4.47 -9.34 10.76
CA VAL A 177 -5.72 -9.78 11.40
C VAL A 177 -5.81 -9.26 12.83
N ARG A 178 -4.72 -9.34 13.59
CA ARG A 178 -4.65 -8.77 14.95
C ARG A 178 -4.83 -7.25 14.93
N ALA A 179 -4.31 -6.55 13.93
CA ALA A 179 -4.48 -5.10 13.79
C ALA A 179 -5.96 -4.74 13.55
N LEU A 180 -6.65 -5.47 12.67
CA LEU A 180 -8.09 -5.31 12.44
C LEU A 180 -8.89 -5.48 13.74
N LEU A 181 -8.57 -6.52 14.52
CA LEU A 181 -9.24 -6.81 15.79
C LEU A 181 -8.92 -5.80 16.90
N ALA A 182 -7.67 -5.33 16.95
CA ALA A 182 -7.19 -4.41 17.99
C ALA A 182 -7.68 -2.98 17.76
N PHE A 183 -7.57 -2.48 16.52
CA PHE A 183 -7.92 -1.10 16.17
C PHE A 183 -9.40 -0.91 15.84
N ARG A 184 -10.10 -2.00 15.44
CA ARG A 184 -11.53 -2.00 15.07
C ARG A 184 -11.90 -0.84 14.13
N PRO A 185 -11.19 -0.70 12.99
CA PRO A 185 -11.46 0.38 12.06
C PRO A 185 -12.87 0.26 11.47
N HIS A 186 -13.49 1.38 11.07
CA HIS A 186 -14.76 1.33 10.33
C HIS A 186 -14.59 0.76 8.92
N VAL A 187 -13.50 1.11 8.25
CA VAL A 187 -13.15 0.65 6.90
C VAL A 187 -11.72 0.14 6.91
N SER A 188 -11.44 -0.91 6.16
CA SER A 188 -10.08 -1.42 5.96
C SER A 188 -9.78 -1.61 4.49
N ILE A 189 -8.57 -1.21 4.07
CA ILE A 189 -8.04 -1.44 2.74
C ILE A 189 -6.81 -2.32 2.90
N LEU A 190 -6.85 -3.51 2.32
CA LEU A 190 -5.77 -4.49 2.36
C LEU A 190 -5.26 -4.70 0.94
N GLU A 191 -3.97 -4.47 0.72
CA GLU A 191 -3.29 -4.71 -0.55
C GLU A 191 -2.48 -6.02 -0.47
N GLN A 192 -2.55 -6.81 -1.54
CA GLN A 192 -1.71 -7.98 -1.77
C GLN A 192 -1.51 -8.24 -3.27
N VAL A 193 -0.41 -8.95 -3.58
CA VAL A 193 -0.07 -9.39 -4.93
C VAL A 193 -0.95 -10.54 -5.43
N GLU A 194 -1.04 -10.68 -6.75
CA GLU A 194 -1.85 -11.71 -7.43
C GLU A 194 -1.55 -13.14 -6.92
N GLY A 195 -0.31 -13.44 -6.53
CA GLY A 195 0.04 -14.76 -6.02
C GLY A 195 -0.58 -15.12 -4.66
N PHE A 196 -1.25 -14.17 -3.99
CA PHE A 196 -2.04 -14.40 -2.78
C PHE A 196 -3.34 -15.19 -3.06
N VAL A 197 -3.86 -15.13 -4.29
CA VAL A 197 -5.06 -15.89 -4.70
C VAL A 197 -4.70 -17.15 -5.50
N LYS A 198 -3.42 -17.52 -5.53
CA LYS A 198 -2.92 -18.71 -6.24
C LYS A 198 -2.66 -19.86 -5.26
N PRO A 199 -2.66 -21.11 -5.76
CA PRO A 199 -2.30 -22.28 -4.97
C PRO A 199 -1.02 -22.10 -4.14
N ILE A 200 -1.00 -22.67 -2.93
CA ILE A 200 0.17 -22.63 -2.05
C ILE A 200 1.34 -23.39 -2.67
N SER A 201 1.08 -24.53 -3.32
CA SER A 201 2.08 -25.32 -4.03
C SER A 201 1.49 -25.97 -5.29
N GLU A 202 2.32 -26.69 -6.05
CA GLU A 202 1.86 -27.50 -7.20
C GLU A 202 0.94 -28.67 -6.78
N HIS A 203 0.97 -29.07 -5.51
CA HIS A 203 0.26 -30.23 -4.99
C HIS A 203 -0.87 -29.86 -4.01
N ASP A 204 -0.92 -28.61 -3.57
CA ASP A 204 -1.97 -28.08 -2.70
C ASP A 204 -2.76 -26.99 -3.44
N PRO A 205 -4.01 -27.28 -3.87
CA PRO A 205 -4.84 -26.31 -4.58
C PRO A 205 -5.38 -25.20 -3.68
N SER A 206 -5.20 -25.30 -2.35
CA SER A 206 -5.62 -24.24 -1.43
C SER A 206 -4.80 -22.98 -1.64
N THR A 207 -5.43 -21.85 -1.40
CA THR A 207 -4.82 -20.53 -1.48
C THR A 207 -4.65 -19.96 -0.07
N PRO A 208 -3.79 -18.95 0.12
CA PRO A 208 -3.75 -18.17 1.36
C PRO A 208 -5.14 -17.67 1.83
N LEU A 209 -6.11 -17.49 0.93
CA LEU A 209 -7.48 -17.09 1.27
C LEU A 209 -8.34 -18.22 1.86
N ASP A 210 -8.04 -19.48 1.54
CA ASP A 210 -8.91 -20.63 1.85
C ASP A 210 -8.78 -21.15 3.28
N ARG A 211 -8.08 -20.44 4.16
CA ARG A 211 -7.77 -20.98 5.49
C ARG A 211 -9.04 -21.12 6.34
N PRO A 212 -9.26 -22.31 6.94
CA PRO A 212 -10.39 -22.52 7.85
C PRO A 212 -10.26 -21.60 9.07
N GLU A 213 -11.40 -21.20 9.62
CA GLU A 213 -11.49 -20.42 10.86
C GLU A 213 -10.57 -21.05 11.94
N GLN A 214 -9.51 -20.34 12.33
CA GLN A 214 -8.63 -20.69 13.45
C GLN A 214 -8.80 -19.71 14.59
#